data_AF-A0A978VB88-F1
#
_entry.id   AF-A0A978VB88-F1
#
_cell.length_a   1.000
_cell.length_b   1.000
_cell.length_c   1.000
_cell.angle_alpha   90.00
_cell.angle_beta   90.00
_cell.angle_gamma   90.00
#
_symmetry.space_group_name_H-M   'P 1'
#
loop_
_entity.id
_entity.type
_entity.pdbx_description
1 polymer ?
#
loop_
_entity_poly.entity_id
_entity_poly.type
_entity_poly.pdbx_seq_one_letter_code
_entity_poly.pdbx_strand_id
1 'polypeptide(L)'
;MNVFISWNSRASAISFSQPSFTTTTTSHFQRPSLSSPRKFILPFWAYPFPYFPNKSHHILHARKNRRSEPDHHQPLLKPTIIQEVSEDDEEDDVFLDEYEDEESLDDVDGYFEDEYVADDAELYAGDGAGGGGISLAGTWWDKKALEIAEEVSLSFDGELKIYAFKTLSNSTIQVRIETLSNKSGSPSMEDIEAFSRTYQARTTADLVWQVSSPGVERVVRIPNDLDRFKDRPMYVKYVNKIDETGSSSENDGVFRLLSFDMETECCIWGLADVRKNREKAGKGRPLSKKQREWRLSTPFDYLRLVRLYSEI
;
A
#
# COMPACT_ATOMS: atom_id res chain seq x y z
N MET A 1 26.86 -18.99 64.33
CA MET A 1 26.29 -17.63 64.36
C MET A 1 25.41 -17.54 63.11
N ASN A 2 24.11 -17.88 63.20
CA ASN A 2 23.00 -16.98 63.59
C ASN A 2 23.12 -15.62 62.87
N VAL A 3 22.12 -15.16 62.12
CA VAL A 3 20.69 -15.14 62.52
C VAL A 3 19.73 -15.56 61.40
N PHE A 4 18.81 -16.48 61.71
CA PHE A 4 17.48 -16.58 61.10
C PHE A 4 16.45 -16.22 62.19
N ILE A 5 15.42 -15.43 61.86
CA ILE A 5 14.26 -15.23 62.75
C ILE A 5 13.04 -15.83 62.06
N SER A 6 12.49 -16.87 62.66
CA SER A 6 11.17 -17.39 62.37
C SER A 6 10.11 -16.65 63.19
N TRP A 7 8.92 -16.44 62.65
CA TRP A 7 7.70 -16.50 63.46
C TRP A 7 6.65 -17.32 62.73
N ASN A 8 5.99 -18.21 63.45
CA ASN A 8 4.96 -19.10 62.93
C ASN A 8 3.88 -19.32 64.00
N SER A 9 2.71 -19.83 63.58
CA SER A 9 1.59 -20.33 64.41
C SER A 9 0.51 -19.35 64.91
N ARG A 10 -0.74 -19.65 64.47
CA ARG A 10 -1.98 -19.89 65.28
C ARG A 10 -2.61 -18.66 65.98
N ALA A 11 -3.91 -18.53 66.28
CA ALA A 11 -5.16 -19.34 66.20
C ALA A 11 -6.37 -18.41 66.56
N SER A 12 -7.68 -18.71 66.42
CA SER A 12 -8.43 -19.77 65.72
C SER A 12 -9.96 -19.49 65.74
N ALA A 13 -10.66 -19.90 64.67
CA ALA A 13 -12.02 -20.49 64.64
C ALA A 13 -13.31 -19.68 64.99
N ILE A 14 -14.42 -20.20 64.42
CA ILE A 14 -15.87 -20.13 64.81
C ILE A 14 -16.70 -18.98 64.18
N SER A 15 -17.93 -19.16 63.65
CA SER A 15 -18.68 -20.31 63.08
C SER A 15 -19.97 -19.82 62.37
N PHE A 16 -20.49 -20.63 61.45
CA PHE A 16 -21.87 -20.71 60.91
C PHE A 16 -22.99 -19.80 61.48
N SER A 17 -23.79 -19.18 60.59
CA SER A 17 -25.10 -19.73 60.14
C SER A 17 -25.97 -18.75 59.33
N GLN A 18 -26.73 -19.25 58.36
CA GLN A 18 -27.93 -18.58 57.81
C GLN A 18 -29.15 -18.95 58.68
N PRO A 19 -30.27 -18.21 58.57
CA PRO A 19 -31.39 -18.78 57.80
C PRO A 19 -32.18 -17.76 56.94
N SER A 20 -33.22 -18.25 56.26
CA SER A 20 -33.97 -17.58 55.18
C SER A 20 -35.44 -17.28 55.54
N PHE A 21 -36.13 -16.53 54.66
CA PHE A 21 -37.61 -16.30 54.60
C PHE A 21 -38.18 -15.32 55.68
N THR A 22 -39.26 -14.53 55.49
CA THR A 22 -40.34 -14.53 54.45
C THR A 22 -41.11 -13.16 54.39
N THR A 23 -41.83 -12.91 53.28
CA THR A 23 -43.17 -12.23 53.20
C THR A 23 -43.35 -10.69 53.40
N THR A 24 -43.71 -10.03 52.28
CA THR A 24 -44.80 -9.03 52.05
C THR A 24 -45.13 -7.91 53.05
N THR A 25 -45.22 -6.65 52.56
CA THR A 25 -46.42 -5.76 52.63
C THR A 25 -46.28 -4.51 51.73
N THR A 26 -47.42 -3.98 51.28
CA THR A 26 -47.66 -2.90 50.30
C THR A 26 -47.67 -1.48 50.90
N SER A 27 -47.33 -0.45 50.10
CA SER A 27 -48.26 0.68 49.82
C SER A 27 -47.76 1.68 48.77
N HIS A 28 -48.71 2.25 48.02
CA HIS A 28 -48.59 3.27 46.97
C HIS A 28 -47.94 4.59 47.41
N PHE A 29 -47.44 5.41 46.44
CA PHE A 29 -48.10 6.67 46.05
C PHE A 29 -47.54 7.28 44.72
N GLN A 30 -48.49 7.61 43.82
CA GLN A 30 -48.54 8.69 42.82
C GLN A 30 -47.48 8.93 41.71
N ARG A 31 -48.04 9.02 40.49
CA ARG A 31 -47.52 9.68 39.26
C ARG A 31 -47.50 11.21 39.41
N PRO A 32 -46.75 11.91 38.54
CA PRO A 32 -47.43 12.65 37.47
C PRO A 32 -46.94 12.26 36.06
N SER A 33 -47.56 12.85 35.03
CA SER A 33 -47.54 12.41 33.63
C SER A 33 -47.22 13.54 32.64
N LEU A 34 -47.10 13.16 31.34
CA LEU A 34 -46.90 13.99 30.14
C LEU A 34 -45.40 14.30 29.88
N SER A 35 -44.88 14.17 28.66
CA SER A 35 -45.53 14.35 27.35
C SER A 35 -45.11 13.32 26.27
N SER A 36 -45.93 13.21 25.22
CA SER A 36 -45.57 12.61 23.92
C SER A 36 -45.20 13.74 22.96
N PRO A 37 -44.36 13.50 21.92
CA PRO A 37 -44.99 13.44 20.60
C PRO A 37 -44.38 12.45 19.58
N ARG A 38 -45.29 11.87 18.79
CA ARG A 38 -45.21 11.67 17.32
C ARG A 38 -44.09 10.79 16.74
N LYS A 39 -44.54 9.61 16.26
CA LYS A 39 -43.94 8.89 15.14
C LYS A 39 -43.84 9.80 13.91
N PHE A 40 -42.68 9.86 13.26
CA PHE A 40 -42.56 10.17 11.84
C PHE A 40 -41.97 8.96 11.13
N ILE A 41 -42.82 8.25 10.39
CA ILE A 41 -42.43 7.23 9.43
C ILE A 41 -42.50 7.88 8.06
N LEU A 42 -41.36 8.08 7.40
CA LEU A 42 -41.26 8.23 5.94
C LEU A 42 -39.95 7.57 5.47
N PRO A 43 -39.90 7.09 4.21
CA PRO A 43 -39.15 5.88 3.90
C PRO A 43 -37.67 6.14 3.58
N PHE A 44 -36.81 5.21 4.01
CA PHE A 44 -35.47 5.11 3.44
C PHE A 44 -35.55 4.67 1.99
N TRP A 45 -35.09 5.53 1.10
CA TRP A 45 -35.05 5.28 -0.33
C TRP A 45 -33.86 4.37 -0.65
N ALA A 46 -34.08 3.06 -0.55
CA ALA A 46 -33.10 2.06 -0.94
C ALA A 46 -32.94 2.06 -2.46
N TYR A 47 -31.98 2.85 -2.96
CA TYR A 47 -31.44 2.68 -4.30
C TYR A 47 -30.25 1.72 -4.24
N PRO A 48 -30.39 0.45 -4.67
CA PRO A 48 -29.23 -0.36 -4.99
C PRO A 48 -28.57 0.25 -6.22
N PHE A 49 -27.28 0.60 -6.14
CA PHE A 49 -26.52 0.96 -7.33
C PHE A 49 -26.35 -0.32 -8.18
N PRO A 50 -26.88 -0.36 -9.42
CA PRO A 50 -26.77 -1.56 -10.24
C PRO A 50 -25.32 -1.75 -10.71
N TYR A 51 -24.74 -2.89 -10.35
CA TYR A 51 -23.51 -3.41 -10.93
C TYR A 51 -23.76 -3.70 -12.41
N PHE A 52 -23.09 -2.98 -13.31
CA PHE A 52 -23.13 -3.25 -14.75
C PHE A 52 -21.82 -3.90 -15.20
N PRO A 53 -21.86 -5.10 -15.82
CA PRO A 53 -20.66 -5.73 -16.34
C PRO A 53 -20.13 -4.96 -17.56
N ASN A 54 -18.81 -4.78 -17.58
CA ASN A 54 -18.10 -4.06 -18.64
C ASN A 54 -18.25 -4.80 -19.98
N LYS A 55 -18.89 -4.17 -20.98
CA LYS A 55 -18.95 -4.68 -22.36
C LYS A 55 -18.04 -3.83 -23.25
N SER A 56 -17.09 -4.52 -23.88
CA SER A 56 -16.21 -3.96 -24.90
C SER A 56 -17.01 -3.25 -26.00
N HIS A 57 -16.58 -2.04 -26.36
CA HIS A 57 -17.10 -1.31 -27.51
C HIS A 57 -16.05 -1.28 -28.62
N HIS A 58 -16.41 -1.89 -29.75
CA HIS A 58 -15.60 -1.89 -30.97
C HIS A 58 -15.33 -0.47 -31.49
N ILE A 59 -14.11 -0.26 -31.99
CA ILE A 59 -13.68 0.98 -32.63
C ILE A 59 -14.45 1.18 -33.94
N LEU A 60 -15.16 2.31 -34.07
CA LEU A 60 -15.73 2.76 -35.34
C LEU A 60 -14.88 3.89 -35.92
N HIS A 61 -14.15 3.59 -37.00
CA HIS A 61 -13.38 4.60 -37.74
C HIS A 61 -14.31 5.53 -38.53
N ALA A 62 -14.34 6.82 -38.18
CA ALA A 62 -15.07 7.83 -38.93
C ALA A 62 -14.23 8.32 -40.13
N ARG A 63 -14.70 8.04 -41.35
CA ARG A 63 -14.07 8.43 -42.63
C ARG A 63 -14.81 9.64 -43.21
N LYS A 64 -14.12 10.75 -43.51
CA LYS A 64 -14.68 11.83 -44.35
C LYS A 64 -13.61 12.44 -45.27
N ASN A 65 -14.03 12.82 -46.47
CA ASN A 65 -13.16 13.03 -47.63
C ASN A 65 -13.21 14.48 -48.17
N ARG A 66 -12.02 14.99 -48.51
CA ARG A 66 -11.66 15.75 -49.74
C ARG A 66 -12.11 17.20 -50.03
N ARG A 67 -11.06 17.98 -50.42
CA ARG A 67 -10.94 19.11 -51.38
C ARG A 67 -11.48 20.50 -51.00
N SER A 68 -10.59 21.50 -51.04
CA SER A 68 -10.46 22.46 -52.16
C SER A 68 -9.13 23.26 -52.10
N GLU A 69 -8.46 23.37 -53.25
CA GLU A 69 -7.45 24.38 -53.64
C GLU A 69 -8.07 25.18 -54.83
N PRO A 70 -7.47 26.26 -55.41
CA PRO A 70 -6.13 26.84 -55.19
C PRO A 70 -6.14 28.36 -54.89
N ASP A 71 -4.97 29.00 -54.69
CA ASP A 71 -4.48 30.06 -55.60
C ASP A 71 -2.98 30.43 -55.40
N HIS A 72 -2.40 31.15 -56.36
CA HIS A 72 -0.96 31.39 -56.53
C HIS A 72 -0.34 32.52 -55.67
N HIS A 73 0.97 32.42 -55.40
CA HIS A 73 2.05 33.37 -55.80
C HIS A 73 3.27 33.39 -54.83
N GLN A 74 4.48 33.16 -55.36
CA GLN A 74 5.75 33.56 -54.73
C GLN A 74 6.08 35.03 -55.12
N PRO A 75 6.99 35.71 -54.38
CA PRO A 75 8.38 35.72 -54.86
C PRO A 75 9.49 35.68 -53.77
N LEU A 76 10.59 35.04 -54.20
CA LEU A 76 12.02 35.20 -53.85
C LEU A 76 12.46 36.48 -53.09
N LEU A 77 13.37 36.33 -52.11
CA LEU A 77 14.65 37.10 -52.00
C LEU A 77 15.70 36.35 -51.12
N LYS A 78 16.95 36.29 -51.60
CA LYS A 78 18.24 36.10 -50.89
C LYS A 78 19.12 37.35 -51.24
N PRO A 79 20.40 37.56 -50.82
CA PRO A 79 21.34 36.82 -49.94
C PRO A 79 22.01 37.75 -48.87
N THR A 80 23.30 37.49 -48.48
CA THR A 80 24.27 38.32 -47.67
C THR A 80 24.59 37.69 -46.29
N ILE A 81 25.82 37.44 -45.80
CA ILE A 81 27.23 37.56 -46.29
C ILE A 81 28.16 36.54 -45.55
N ILE A 82 29.14 35.94 -46.26
CA ILE A 82 30.61 35.74 -45.99
C ILE A 82 31.09 35.86 -44.50
N GLN A 83 31.95 35.01 -43.89
CA GLN A 83 33.31 34.58 -44.29
C GLN A 83 33.84 33.30 -43.55
N GLU A 84 34.90 32.68 -44.10
CA GLU A 84 35.55 31.40 -43.72
C GLU A 84 36.90 31.57 -42.93
N VAL A 85 37.70 30.47 -42.84
CA VAL A 85 39.14 30.33 -42.42
C VAL A 85 39.35 30.04 -40.91
N SER A 86 40.18 29.08 -40.43
CA SER A 86 41.17 28.08 -40.96
C SER A 86 41.06 26.75 -40.13
N GLU A 87 41.52 25.54 -40.50
CA GLU A 87 42.93 25.04 -40.66
C GLU A 87 43.86 25.47 -39.49
N ASP A 88 44.70 24.64 -38.85
CA ASP A 88 45.12 23.23 -38.98
C ASP A 88 45.79 22.81 -37.63
N ASP A 89 45.99 21.51 -37.36
CA ASP A 89 47.04 20.94 -36.46
C ASP A 89 46.89 19.39 -36.39
N GLU A 90 47.88 18.67 -36.91
CA GLU A 90 47.98 17.19 -36.94
C GLU A 90 48.71 16.59 -35.71
N GLU A 91 48.81 15.25 -35.70
CA GLU A 91 49.66 14.38 -34.85
C GLU A 91 49.24 14.18 -33.37
N ASP A 92 48.65 13.01 -33.09
CA ASP A 92 49.40 11.98 -32.33
C ASP A 92 48.89 10.57 -32.69
N ASP A 93 49.81 9.60 -32.76
CA ASP A 93 49.66 8.32 -33.47
C ASP A 93 49.78 7.11 -32.54
N VAL A 94 48.75 6.23 -32.46
CA VAL A 94 48.92 4.84 -32.00
C VAL A 94 47.76 3.91 -32.42
N PHE A 95 48.07 3.01 -33.35
CA PHE A 95 47.74 1.57 -33.35
C PHE A 95 46.43 1.09 -32.69
N LEU A 96 45.52 0.55 -33.52
CA LEU A 96 44.89 -0.73 -33.22
C LEU A 96 44.71 -1.53 -34.53
N ASP A 97 45.34 -2.70 -34.60
CA ASP A 97 45.29 -3.57 -35.78
C ASP A 97 43.90 -4.19 -36.00
N GLU A 98 43.44 -4.12 -37.25
CA GLU A 98 42.82 -5.21 -38.02
C GLU A 98 42.42 -6.49 -37.25
N TYR A 99 41.13 -6.59 -36.90
CA TYR A 99 40.40 -7.87 -36.86
C TYR A 99 38.96 -7.66 -37.34
N GLU A 100 38.79 -7.70 -38.67
CA GLU A 100 37.51 -7.92 -39.33
C GLU A 100 37.41 -9.42 -39.62
N ASP A 101 36.64 -10.17 -38.84
CA ASP A 101 36.07 -11.44 -39.31
C ASP A 101 34.65 -11.59 -38.75
N GLU A 102 33.69 -11.68 -39.67
CA GLU A 102 32.26 -11.59 -39.45
C GLU A 102 31.65 -12.99 -39.59
N GLU A 103 31.78 -13.85 -38.55
CA GLU A 103 31.07 -15.14 -38.54
C GLU A 103 29.73 -15.03 -37.80
N SER A 104 28.66 -15.16 -38.58
CA SER A 104 27.28 -15.05 -38.16
C SER A 104 26.84 -16.20 -37.25
N LEU A 105 26.32 -15.87 -36.07
CA LEU A 105 25.45 -16.74 -35.27
C LEU A 105 24.08 -16.08 -35.11
N ASP A 106 23.34 -16.07 -36.23
CA ASP A 106 21.89 -15.98 -36.23
C ASP A 106 21.30 -17.26 -35.59
N ASP A 107 20.02 -17.24 -35.18
CA ASP A 107 19.30 -18.37 -34.56
C ASP A 107 19.73 -18.82 -33.13
N VAL A 108 19.53 -17.93 -32.15
CA VAL A 108 18.99 -18.34 -30.83
C VAL A 108 17.73 -17.51 -30.51
N ASP A 109 16.76 -17.53 -31.43
CA ASP A 109 15.41 -17.06 -31.13
C ASP A 109 14.60 -18.18 -30.44
N GLY A 110 13.77 -17.80 -29.46
CA GLY A 110 12.76 -18.68 -28.88
C GLY A 110 13.20 -19.64 -27.76
N TYR A 111 13.75 -19.14 -26.66
CA TYR A 111 13.49 -19.72 -25.31
C TYR A 111 13.61 -18.71 -24.14
N PHE A 112 13.36 -17.43 -24.40
CA PHE A 112 12.87 -16.53 -23.33
C PHE A 112 11.35 -16.69 -23.25
N GLU A 113 10.92 -17.83 -22.69
CA GLU A 113 9.52 -17.98 -22.28
C GLU A 113 9.33 -17.03 -21.10
N ASP A 114 8.85 -15.84 -21.44
CA ASP A 114 8.45 -14.73 -20.57
C ASP A 114 7.34 -15.21 -19.62
N GLU A 115 7.71 -16.01 -18.61
CA GLU A 115 6.85 -16.43 -17.52
C GLU A 115 6.63 -15.26 -16.56
N TYR A 116 6.03 -14.18 -17.09
CA TYR A 116 5.21 -13.26 -16.34
C TYR A 116 4.01 -14.04 -15.78
N VAL A 117 4.26 -14.86 -14.76
CA VAL A 117 3.23 -15.25 -13.81
C VAL A 117 2.70 -13.95 -13.25
N ALA A 118 1.52 -13.55 -13.71
CA ALA A 118 1.01 -12.21 -13.51
C ALA A 118 0.97 -11.85 -12.02
N ASP A 119 1.30 -10.60 -11.72
CA ASP A 119 1.20 -9.92 -10.43
C ASP A 119 -0.28 -9.71 -10.02
N ASP A 120 -1.07 -10.79 -10.07
CA ASP A 120 -2.48 -10.90 -9.66
C ASP A 120 -2.61 -11.72 -8.35
N ALA A 121 -1.50 -11.89 -7.63
CA ALA A 121 -1.54 -12.32 -6.24
C ALA A 121 -2.25 -11.24 -5.42
N GLU A 122 -3.39 -11.57 -4.82
CA GLU A 122 -4.13 -10.61 -3.99
C GLU A 122 -3.24 -10.06 -2.87
N LEU A 123 -2.98 -8.75 -2.87
CA LEU A 123 -2.19 -8.10 -1.83
C LEU A 123 -2.89 -8.21 -0.46
N TYR A 124 -2.24 -8.90 0.48
CA TYR A 124 -2.65 -9.01 1.89
C TYR A 124 -1.47 -8.68 2.82
N ALA A 125 -1.75 -8.20 4.03
CA ALA A 125 -0.70 -7.85 4.98
C ALA A 125 0.13 -9.09 5.39
N GLY A 126 1.45 -9.04 5.23
CA GLY A 126 2.35 -10.16 5.56
C GLY A 126 2.77 -11.06 4.39
N ASP A 127 2.45 -10.71 3.14
CA ASP A 127 2.79 -11.47 1.92
C ASP A 127 4.30 -11.53 1.56
N GLY A 128 5.16 -10.82 2.29
CA GLY A 128 6.61 -10.68 2.00
C GLY A 128 6.94 -9.76 0.80
N ALA A 129 5.94 -9.10 0.22
CA ALA A 129 6.07 -8.23 -0.96
C ALA A 129 5.42 -6.85 -0.70
N GLY A 130 4.28 -6.55 -1.35
CA GLY A 130 3.57 -5.27 -1.17
C GLY A 130 2.85 -5.19 0.18
N GLY A 131 2.41 -6.31 0.73
CA GLY A 131 1.86 -6.45 2.07
C GLY A 131 2.86 -6.34 3.22
N GLY A 132 4.17 -6.31 2.93
CA GLY A 132 5.22 -6.30 3.96
C GLY A 132 5.37 -7.65 4.68
N GLY A 133 6.17 -7.68 5.74
CA GLY A 133 6.36 -8.87 6.58
C GLY A 133 7.29 -9.92 5.98
N ILE A 134 7.23 -11.15 6.49
CA ILE A 134 8.22 -12.20 6.22
C ILE A 134 7.52 -13.42 5.60
N SER A 135 7.91 -13.80 4.38
CA SER A 135 7.41 -14.97 3.66
C SER A 135 8.56 -15.91 3.30
N LEU A 136 8.71 -17.02 4.04
CA LEU A 136 9.78 -18.00 3.82
C LEU A 136 9.29 -19.19 2.98
N ALA A 137 10.08 -19.63 2.01
CA ALA A 137 9.79 -20.76 1.13
C ALA A 137 9.91 -22.15 1.80
N GLY A 138 10.43 -22.21 3.04
CA GLY A 138 10.67 -23.45 3.78
C GLY A 138 12.03 -24.10 3.50
N THR A 139 12.98 -23.35 2.95
CA THR A 139 14.34 -23.85 2.68
C THR A 139 15.18 -23.91 3.97
N TRP A 140 16.28 -24.66 3.93
CA TRP A 140 17.20 -24.79 5.06
C TRP A 140 18.01 -23.51 5.33
N TRP A 141 18.15 -22.61 4.35
CA TRP A 141 18.92 -21.37 4.45
C TRP A 141 18.05 -20.14 4.80
N ASP A 142 16.72 -20.21 4.58
CA ASP A 142 15.75 -19.11 4.78
C ASP A 142 15.98 -18.30 6.07
N LYS A 143 16.07 -19.01 7.20
CA LYS A 143 16.22 -18.39 8.53
C LYS A 143 17.56 -17.70 8.69
N LYS A 144 18.63 -18.24 8.09
CA LYS A 144 19.96 -17.63 8.17
C LYS A 144 20.05 -16.41 7.26
N ALA A 145 19.44 -16.46 6.08
CA ALA A 145 19.31 -15.29 5.20
C ALA A 145 18.55 -14.14 5.89
N LEU A 146 17.43 -14.45 6.58
CA LEU A 146 16.69 -13.47 7.37
C LEU A 146 17.52 -12.89 8.53
N GLU A 147 18.18 -13.74 9.32
CA GLU A 147 19.06 -13.31 10.42
C GLU A 147 20.17 -12.36 9.92
N ILE A 148 20.79 -12.68 8.77
CA ILE A 148 21.78 -11.80 8.13
C ILE A 148 21.14 -10.45 7.71
N ALA A 149 19.93 -10.45 7.18
CA ALA A 149 19.25 -9.21 6.80
C ALA A 149 18.93 -8.33 8.03
N GLU A 150 18.55 -8.95 9.14
CA GLU A 150 18.31 -8.27 10.43
C GLU A 150 19.62 -7.70 11.01
N GLU A 151 20.71 -8.48 11.03
CA GLU A 151 22.04 -7.99 11.42
C GLU A 151 22.54 -6.83 10.55
N VAL A 152 22.25 -6.86 9.24
CA VAL A 152 22.62 -5.79 8.31
C VAL A 152 21.77 -4.55 8.56
N SER A 153 20.45 -4.69 8.75
CA SER A 153 19.55 -3.59 9.14
C SER A 153 20.00 -2.91 10.44
N LEU A 154 20.44 -3.69 11.43
CA LEU A 154 21.01 -3.16 12.67
C LEU A 154 22.34 -2.41 12.49
N SER A 155 23.12 -2.71 11.44
CA SER A 155 24.39 -2.01 11.16
C SER A 155 24.24 -0.60 10.56
N PHE A 156 23.01 -0.19 10.22
CA PHE A 156 22.67 1.18 9.81
C PHE A 156 22.00 1.97 10.95
N ASP A 157 22.41 1.72 12.21
CA ASP A 157 21.88 2.35 13.44
C ASP A 157 20.34 2.34 13.58
N GLY A 158 19.67 1.42 12.87
CA GLY A 158 18.21 1.31 12.81
C GLY A 158 17.51 2.35 11.91
N GLU A 159 18.27 3.15 11.14
CA GLU A 159 17.72 4.07 10.14
C GLU A 159 17.03 3.34 8.99
N LEU A 160 17.62 2.21 8.55
CA LEU A 160 17.07 1.28 7.56
C LEU A 160 16.46 0.07 8.27
N LYS A 161 15.21 -0.26 7.93
CA LYS A 161 14.46 -1.41 8.45
C LYS A 161 13.96 -2.29 7.32
N ILE A 162 13.86 -3.59 7.58
CA ILE A 162 13.16 -4.52 6.70
C ILE A 162 11.67 -4.22 6.74
N TYR A 163 11.11 -3.78 5.61
CA TYR A 163 9.67 -3.68 5.40
C TYR A 163 9.08 -5.03 4.98
N ALA A 164 9.77 -5.73 4.07
CA ALA A 164 9.41 -7.08 3.65
C ALA A 164 10.64 -7.95 3.40
N PHE A 165 10.52 -9.24 3.64
CA PHE A 165 11.51 -10.25 3.32
C PHE A 165 10.80 -11.47 2.72
N LYS A 166 11.22 -11.90 1.54
CA LYS A 166 10.66 -13.07 0.86
C LYS A 166 11.77 -13.96 0.33
N THR A 167 11.64 -15.26 0.57
CA THR A 167 12.47 -16.26 -0.11
C THR A 167 11.63 -17.07 -1.08
N LEU A 168 12.27 -17.55 -2.13
CA LEU A 168 11.65 -18.31 -3.21
C LEU A 168 12.41 -19.64 -3.40
N SER A 169 11.73 -20.66 -3.89
CA SER A 169 12.30 -22.00 -4.10
C SER A 169 13.39 -22.05 -5.19
N ASN A 170 13.52 -21.01 -6.02
CA ASN A 170 14.55 -20.84 -7.04
C ASN A 170 15.83 -20.16 -6.50
N SER A 171 16.16 -20.34 -5.21
CA SER A 171 17.32 -19.72 -4.54
C SER A 171 17.33 -18.18 -4.56
N THR A 172 16.17 -17.54 -4.73
CA THR A 172 16.06 -16.06 -4.71
C THR A 172 15.60 -15.53 -3.36
N ILE A 173 16.27 -14.47 -2.90
CA ILE A 173 15.90 -13.63 -1.76
C ILE A 173 15.47 -12.26 -2.26
N GLN A 174 14.33 -11.77 -1.80
CA GLN A 174 13.85 -10.41 -2.01
C GLN A 174 13.78 -9.69 -0.66
N VAL A 175 14.52 -8.58 -0.52
CA VAL A 175 14.52 -7.73 0.67
C VAL A 175 13.99 -6.35 0.29
N ARG A 176 12.87 -5.94 0.89
CA ARG A 176 12.34 -4.58 0.75
C ARG A 176 12.70 -3.80 2.00
N ILE A 177 13.50 -2.75 1.87
CA ILE A 177 13.96 -1.93 2.99
C ILE A 177 13.26 -0.56 2.99
N GLU A 178 12.80 -0.11 4.15
CA GLU A 178 12.29 1.24 4.38
C GLU A 178 13.24 2.03 5.29
N THR A 179 13.38 3.33 5.04
CA THR A 179 13.91 4.25 6.07
C THR A 179 12.75 4.75 6.92
N LEU A 180 12.96 5.00 8.23
CA LEU A 180 11.97 5.70 9.06
C LEU A 180 12.18 7.23 9.10
N SER A 181 13.32 7.73 8.60
CA SER A 181 13.72 9.14 8.72
C SER A 181 12.90 10.10 7.85
N ASN A 182 12.14 9.59 6.87
CA ASN A 182 11.30 10.40 5.99
C ASN A 182 9.82 9.97 5.95
N LYS A 183 8.94 10.90 5.54
CA LYS A 183 7.49 10.67 5.37
C LYS A 183 7.18 9.67 4.23
N SER A 184 8.09 9.49 3.28
CA SER A 184 7.87 8.64 2.10
C SER A 184 8.25 7.18 2.33
N GLY A 185 8.94 6.81 3.40
CA GLY A 185 9.47 5.46 3.67
C GLY A 185 10.40 4.89 2.62
N SER A 186 10.79 5.69 1.63
CA SER A 186 11.68 5.27 0.56
C SER A 186 13.12 5.58 0.99
N PRO A 187 14.01 4.57 1.05
CA PRO A 187 15.45 4.80 1.19
C PRO A 187 15.98 5.56 -0.05
N SER A 188 17.19 6.11 0.05
CA SER A 188 17.95 6.61 -1.09
C SER A 188 18.50 5.47 -1.96
N MET A 189 19.09 5.79 -3.11
CA MET A 189 19.75 4.76 -3.93
C MET A 189 21.03 4.28 -3.25
N GLU A 190 21.74 5.21 -2.62
CA GLU A 190 22.96 5.01 -1.84
C GLU A 190 22.72 4.07 -0.66
N ASP A 191 21.59 4.22 0.04
CA ASP A 191 21.14 3.30 1.11
C ASP A 191 20.91 1.88 0.57
N ILE A 192 20.23 1.75 -0.58
CA ILE A 192 19.96 0.45 -1.22
C ILE A 192 21.27 -0.22 -1.64
N GLU A 193 22.19 0.52 -2.24
CA GLU A 193 23.52 0.00 -2.62
C GLU A 193 24.34 -0.43 -1.41
N ALA A 194 24.39 0.40 -0.36
CA ALA A 194 25.13 0.12 0.87
C ALA A 194 24.57 -1.12 1.58
N PHE A 195 23.25 -1.23 1.68
CA PHE A 195 22.59 -2.41 2.23
C PHE A 195 22.88 -3.64 1.36
N SER A 196 22.76 -3.53 0.04
CA SER A 196 23.00 -4.63 -0.91
C SER A 196 24.41 -5.19 -0.80
N ARG A 197 25.44 -4.33 -0.80
CA ARG A 197 26.85 -4.74 -0.65
C ARG A 197 27.09 -5.43 0.70
N THR A 198 26.55 -4.88 1.77
CA THR A 198 26.74 -5.40 3.14
C THR A 198 26.02 -6.74 3.34
N TYR A 199 24.82 -6.89 2.76
CA TYR A 199 24.05 -8.15 2.77
C TYR A 199 24.73 -9.23 1.92
N GLN A 200 25.16 -8.89 0.70
CA GLN A 200 25.87 -9.81 -0.19
C GLN A 200 27.16 -10.33 0.45
N ALA A 201 27.96 -9.47 1.08
CA ALA A 201 29.21 -9.85 1.73
C ALA A 201 29.06 -10.84 2.91
N ARG A 202 27.84 -11.03 3.44
CA ARG A 202 27.52 -11.98 4.51
C ARG A 202 26.71 -13.20 4.02
N THR A 203 26.25 -13.19 2.78
CA THR A 203 25.39 -14.22 2.18
C THR A 203 26.21 -15.22 1.35
N THR A 204 25.69 -16.43 1.14
CA THR A 204 26.30 -17.44 0.28
C THR A 204 26.18 -17.08 -1.21
N ALA A 205 27.25 -17.29 -1.97
CA ALA A 205 27.36 -16.88 -3.38
C ALA A 205 26.34 -17.55 -4.34
N ASP A 206 25.77 -18.70 -3.95
CA ASP A 206 24.84 -19.47 -4.80
C ASP A 206 23.38 -18.95 -4.77
N LEU A 207 23.09 -17.90 -4.00
CA LEU A 207 21.75 -17.32 -3.88
C LEU A 207 21.63 -16.04 -4.70
N VAL A 208 20.51 -15.88 -5.39
CA VAL A 208 20.12 -14.62 -6.06
C VAL A 208 19.50 -13.70 -5.01
N TRP A 209 19.83 -12.41 -5.02
CA TRP A 209 19.40 -11.45 -4.01
C TRP A 209 18.97 -10.15 -4.67
N GLN A 210 17.82 -9.62 -4.26
CA GLN A 210 17.27 -8.37 -4.75
C GLN A 210 16.93 -7.48 -3.56
N VAL A 211 17.52 -6.29 -3.50
CA VAL A 211 17.18 -5.27 -2.50
C VAL A 211 16.44 -4.14 -3.18
N SER A 212 15.30 -3.71 -2.63
CA SER A 212 14.47 -2.65 -3.20
C SER A 212 13.72 -1.86 -2.14
N SER A 213 12.98 -0.82 -2.55
CA SER A 213 12.07 -0.08 -1.66
C SER A 213 10.64 -0.67 -1.71
N PRO A 214 9.77 -0.39 -0.72
CA PRO A 214 8.38 -0.88 -0.69
C PRO A 214 7.43 -0.33 -1.77
N GLY A 215 7.91 0.58 -2.63
CA GLY A 215 7.12 1.20 -3.69
C GLY A 215 5.86 1.94 -3.20
N VAL A 216 4.83 1.97 -4.04
CA VAL A 216 3.51 2.59 -3.77
C VAL A 216 2.43 1.57 -3.45
N GLU A 217 2.67 0.30 -3.75
CA GLU A 217 1.83 -0.86 -3.46
C GLU A 217 1.71 -1.15 -1.96
N ARG A 218 2.62 -0.59 -1.15
CA ARG A 218 2.77 -0.88 0.28
C ARG A 218 1.47 -0.80 1.07
N VAL A 219 1.29 -1.77 1.96
CA VAL A 219 0.29 -1.75 3.02
C VAL A 219 0.72 -0.83 4.16
N VAL A 220 -0.25 -0.09 4.69
CA VAL A 220 -0.13 0.83 5.82
C VAL A 220 -0.45 0.04 7.09
N ARG A 221 0.52 -0.12 8.01
CA ARG A 221 0.28 -0.79 9.30
C ARG A 221 -0.61 0.09 10.17
N ILE A 222 -1.71 -0.46 10.67
CA ILE A 222 -2.68 0.29 11.49
C ILE A 222 -2.48 -0.07 12.98
N PRO A 223 -2.41 0.91 13.89
CA PRO A 223 -2.42 2.36 13.65
C PRO A 223 -1.04 2.97 13.31
N ASN A 224 0.05 2.21 13.41
CA ASN A 224 1.43 2.71 13.48
C ASN A 224 1.87 3.64 12.32
N ASP A 225 1.46 3.35 11.09
CA ASP A 225 1.83 4.13 9.90
C ASP A 225 0.80 5.22 9.53
N LEU A 226 -0.34 5.32 10.25
CA LEU A 226 -1.41 6.26 9.91
C LEU A 226 -0.94 7.72 9.96
N ASP A 227 -0.23 8.13 11.02
CA ASP A 227 0.24 9.52 11.14
C ASP A 227 1.22 9.89 10.03
N ARG A 228 2.09 8.94 9.68
CA ARG A 228 3.12 9.07 8.65
C ARG A 228 2.54 9.34 7.26
N PHE A 229 1.46 8.64 6.93
CA PHE A 229 0.86 8.68 5.60
C PHE A 229 -0.48 9.44 5.51
N LYS A 230 -0.96 10.08 6.59
CA LYS A 230 -2.25 10.79 6.66
C LYS A 230 -2.52 11.79 5.52
N ASP A 231 -1.46 12.41 5.00
CA ASP A 231 -1.52 13.41 3.93
C ASP A 231 -1.75 12.78 2.54
N ARG A 232 -1.65 11.44 2.39
CA ARG A 232 -1.74 10.71 1.11
C ARG A 232 -3.13 10.10 0.89
N PRO A 233 -3.60 9.98 -0.37
CA PRO A 233 -4.72 9.12 -0.69
C PRO A 233 -4.33 7.64 -0.44
N MET A 234 -5.27 6.88 0.10
CA MET A 234 -5.13 5.46 0.41
C MET A 234 -6.26 4.68 -0.26
N TYR A 235 -5.94 3.50 -0.77
CA TYR A 235 -6.95 2.51 -1.13
C TYR A 235 -7.30 1.70 0.12
N VAL A 236 -8.58 1.65 0.47
CA VAL A 236 -9.10 0.98 1.66
C VAL A 236 -10.12 -0.07 1.25
N LYS A 237 -9.90 -1.32 1.64
CA LYS A 237 -10.93 -2.38 1.72
C LYS A 237 -11.39 -2.50 3.17
N TYR A 238 -12.70 -2.56 3.38
CA TYR A 238 -13.30 -2.65 4.72
C TYR A 238 -14.59 -3.47 4.70
N VAL A 239 -14.97 -4.01 5.84
CA VAL A 239 -16.22 -4.76 6.03
C VAL A 239 -17.23 -3.87 6.75
N ASN A 240 -18.45 -3.78 6.20
CA ASN A 240 -19.56 -3.15 6.92
C ASN A 240 -20.04 -4.04 8.07
N LYS A 241 -20.52 -3.39 9.13
CA LYS A 241 -21.13 -4.07 10.28
C LYS A 241 -22.25 -4.99 9.79
N ILE A 242 -22.28 -6.21 10.30
CA ILE A 242 -23.22 -7.25 9.89
C ILE A 242 -24.66 -6.73 10.07
N ASP A 243 -25.41 -6.67 8.96
CA ASP A 243 -26.84 -6.36 8.97
C ASP A 243 -27.63 -7.45 9.71
N GLU A 244 -28.87 -7.17 10.13
CA GLU A 244 -29.74 -8.12 10.87
C GLU A 244 -29.93 -9.48 10.17
N THR A 245 -29.64 -9.56 8.87
CA THR A 245 -29.66 -10.76 8.01
C THR A 245 -28.42 -11.65 8.13
N GLY A 246 -27.36 -11.23 8.84
CA GLY A 246 -26.14 -12.02 9.06
C GLY A 246 -25.07 -11.95 7.96
N SER A 247 -25.30 -11.21 6.87
CA SER A 247 -24.34 -11.05 5.77
C SER A 247 -23.42 -9.84 5.97
N SER A 248 -22.10 -10.07 6.01
CA SER A 248 -21.09 -9.02 5.91
C SER A 248 -20.84 -8.62 4.45
N SER A 249 -20.93 -7.32 4.12
CA SER A 249 -20.50 -6.81 2.81
C SER A 249 -19.09 -6.21 2.88
N GLU A 250 -18.19 -6.68 2.01
CA GLU A 250 -16.91 -6.00 1.77
C GLU A 250 -17.13 -4.82 0.82
N ASN A 251 -16.47 -3.71 1.13
CA ASN A 251 -16.58 -2.45 0.43
C ASN A 251 -15.17 -1.88 0.20
N ASP A 252 -14.96 -1.21 -0.92
CA ASP A 252 -13.67 -0.63 -1.27
C ASP A 252 -13.76 0.83 -1.77
N GLY A 253 -12.64 1.54 -1.71
CA GLY A 253 -12.57 2.89 -2.26
C GLY A 253 -11.21 3.56 -2.09
N VAL A 254 -11.06 4.72 -2.70
CA VAL A 254 -9.88 5.58 -2.48
C VAL A 254 -10.29 6.75 -1.61
N PHE A 255 -9.67 6.86 -0.44
CA PHE A 255 -10.02 7.83 0.59
C PHE A 255 -8.78 8.62 1.03
N ARG A 256 -9.04 9.75 1.67
CA ARG A 256 -8.04 10.47 2.48
C ARG A 256 -8.38 10.26 3.95
N LEU A 257 -7.36 10.07 4.78
CA LEU A 257 -7.54 10.08 6.23
C LEU A 257 -7.84 11.52 6.68
N LEU A 258 -8.82 11.69 7.58
CA LEU A 258 -9.21 13.00 8.10
C LEU A 258 -8.89 13.13 9.58
N SER A 259 -9.10 12.04 10.32
CA SER A 259 -8.64 11.85 11.69
C SER A 259 -8.61 10.36 11.99
N PHE A 260 -7.81 9.96 12.97
CA PHE A 260 -7.91 8.65 13.61
C PHE A 260 -7.78 8.87 15.11
N ASP A 261 -8.30 7.94 15.88
CA ASP A 261 -8.24 7.95 17.34
C ASP A 261 -7.78 6.58 17.84
N MET A 262 -6.87 6.60 18.81
CA MET A 262 -6.34 5.39 19.45
C MET A 262 -7.20 4.94 20.64
N GLU A 263 -8.02 5.82 21.22
CA GLU A 263 -8.91 5.44 22.34
C GLU A 263 -10.16 4.70 21.84
N THR A 264 -10.78 5.19 20.76
CA THR A 264 -11.94 4.53 20.11
C THR A 264 -11.56 3.57 18.98
N GLU A 265 -10.26 3.39 18.70
CA GLU A 265 -9.71 2.51 17.65
C GLU A 265 -10.41 2.70 16.29
N CYS A 266 -10.63 3.96 15.90
CA CYS A 266 -11.43 4.33 14.74
C CYS A 266 -10.72 5.31 13.79
N CYS A 267 -10.86 5.07 12.49
CA CYS A 267 -10.48 6.01 11.43
C CYS A 267 -11.71 6.74 10.89
N ILE A 268 -11.58 8.06 10.66
CA ILE A 268 -12.51 8.88 9.90
C ILE A 268 -11.91 9.19 8.54
N TRP A 269 -12.57 8.71 7.50
CA TRP A 269 -12.19 8.86 6.10
C TRP A 269 -13.07 9.88 5.39
N GLY A 270 -12.54 10.50 4.33
CA GLY A 270 -13.33 11.22 3.33
C GLY A 270 -12.93 10.81 1.93
N LEU A 271 -13.76 11.09 0.93
CA LEU A 271 -13.40 10.81 -0.47
C LEU A 271 -12.12 11.58 -0.85
N ALA A 272 -11.16 10.84 -1.43
CA ALA A 272 -9.99 11.46 -2.06
C ALA A 272 -10.39 12.11 -3.38
N ASP A 273 -9.89 13.30 -3.67
CA ASP A 273 -10.14 14.03 -4.93
C ASP A 273 -9.21 13.55 -6.06
N VAL A 274 -9.24 12.24 -6.31
CA VAL A 274 -8.45 11.54 -7.34
C VAL A 274 -9.29 11.25 -8.58
N ARG A 275 -8.64 11.07 -9.73
CA ARG A 275 -9.26 10.78 -11.03
C ARG A 275 -10.26 9.62 -10.96
N LYS A 276 -9.88 8.49 -10.34
CA LYS A 276 -10.74 7.30 -10.14
C LYS A 276 -12.07 7.61 -9.43
N ASN A 277 -12.08 8.58 -8.51
CA ASN A 277 -13.30 9.02 -7.81
C ASN A 277 -14.07 10.08 -8.61
N ARG A 278 -13.38 11.02 -9.26
CA ARG A 278 -13.97 12.06 -10.14
C ARG A 278 -14.68 11.46 -11.36
N GLU A 279 -14.16 10.38 -11.93
CA GLU A 279 -14.78 9.66 -13.04
C GLU A 279 -16.08 8.97 -12.61
N LYS A 280 -16.07 8.25 -11.47
CA LYS A 280 -17.27 7.70 -10.83
C LYS A 280 -18.30 8.79 -10.47
N ALA A 281 -17.84 9.99 -10.10
CA ALA A 281 -18.69 11.15 -9.80
C ALA A 281 -19.28 11.86 -11.04
N GLY A 282 -18.70 11.62 -12.23
CA GLY A 282 -19.19 12.15 -13.51
C GLY A 282 -18.10 12.80 -14.36
N LYS A 283 -17.65 12.07 -15.40
CA LYS A 283 -16.77 12.55 -16.49
C LYS A 283 -15.54 13.36 -16.03
N GLY A 284 -14.95 13.01 -14.89
CA GLY A 284 -13.72 13.64 -14.39
C GLY A 284 -13.91 15.01 -13.72
N ARG A 285 -15.15 15.44 -13.45
CA ARG A 285 -15.40 16.71 -12.75
C ARG A 285 -14.85 16.67 -11.30
N PRO A 286 -14.35 17.79 -10.75
CA PRO A 286 -13.98 17.88 -9.34
C PRO A 286 -15.13 17.49 -8.40
N LEU A 287 -14.82 16.91 -7.24
CA LEU A 287 -15.83 16.44 -6.30
C LEU A 287 -16.83 17.54 -5.90
N SER A 288 -18.12 17.19 -5.90
CA SER A 288 -19.19 18.07 -5.43
C SER A 288 -19.02 18.41 -3.94
N LYS A 289 -19.70 19.47 -3.46
CA LYS A 289 -19.67 19.86 -2.05
C LYS A 289 -20.07 18.69 -1.13
N LYS A 290 -21.16 17.99 -1.47
CA LYS A 290 -21.64 16.80 -0.74
C LYS A 290 -20.59 15.68 -0.68
N GLN A 291 -19.85 15.44 -1.76
CA GLN A 291 -18.79 14.41 -1.80
C GLN A 291 -17.54 14.80 -1.00
N ARG A 292 -17.18 16.10 -0.98
CA ARG A 292 -16.06 16.59 -0.15
C ARG A 292 -16.37 16.59 1.35
N GLU A 293 -17.64 16.76 1.70
CA GLU A 293 -18.15 16.73 3.08
C GLU A 293 -18.45 15.31 3.57
N TRP A 294 -18.66 14.34 2.68
CA TRP A 294 -18.92 12.94 3.01
C TRP A 294 -17.83 12.34 3.90
N ARG A 295 -18.27 11.59 4.92
CA ARG A 295 -17.42 10.91 5.90
C ARG A 295 -17.80 9.44 6.00
N LEU A 296 -16.81 8.60 6.24
CA LEU A 296 -16.94 7.21 6.63
C LEU A 296 -16.17 7.00 7.95
N SER A 297 -16.80 6.36 8.93
CA SER A 297 -16.14 5.92 10.17
C SER A 297 -15.94 4.41 10.11
N THR A 298 -14.73 3.94 10.38
CA THR A 298 -14.40 2.51 10.43
C THR A 298 -13.56 2.20 11.68
N PRO A 299 -13.97 1.25 12.53
CA PRO A 299 -13.07 0.64 13.51
C PRO A 299 -11.87 -0.02 12.82
N PHE A 300 -10.72 -0.09 13.50
CA PHE A 300 -9.51 -0.72 12.98
C PHE A 300 -9.75 -2.18 12.57
N ASP A 301 -10.46 -2.95 13.40
CA ASP A 301 -10.84 -4.36 13.14
C ASP A 301 -11.62 -4.59 11.83
N TYR A 302 -12.28 -3.56 11.31
CA TYR A 302 -13.11 -3.66 10.11
C TYR A 302 -12.34 -3.32 8.84
N LEU A 303 -11.11 -2.81 8.96
CA LEU A 303 -10.21 -2.55 7.85
C LEU A 303 -9.52 -3.86 7.44
N ARG A 304 -9.72 -4.28 6.19
CA ARG A 304 -9.12 -5.50 5.63
C ARG A 304 -7.79 -5.24 4.93
N LEU A 305 -7.69 -4.11 4.26
CA LEU A 305 -6.49 -3.67 3.57
C LEU A 305 -6.49 -2.14 3.54
N VAL A 306 -5.38 -1.53 3.93
CA VAL A 306 -5.10 -0.13 3.63
C VAL A 306 -3.74 -0.07 2.95
N ARG A 307 -3.69 0.45 1.73
CA ARG A 307 -2.43 0.66 1.00
C ARG A 307 -2.37 2.07 0.44
N LEU A 308 -1.18 2.57 0.15
CA LEU A 308 -1.05 3.86 -0.54
C LEU A 308 -1.70 3.78 -1.92
N TYR A 309 -2.30 4.88 -2.36
CA TYR A 309 -2.87 4.99 -3.69
C TYR A 309 -1.96 5.82 -4.58
N SER A 310 -1.57 5.27 -5.72
CA SER A 310 -1.01 6.03 -6.84
C SER A 310 -2.06 6.17 -7.93
N GLU A 311 -2.08 7.31 -8.61
CA GLU A 311 -2.63 7.36 -9.96
C GLU A 311 -1.62 6.66 -10.89
N ILE A 312 -2.14 5.79 -11.77
CA ILE A 312 -1.44 5.10 -12.86
C ILE A 312 -2.04 5.68 -14.15
#